data_AF-A0A316BUR3-F1
#
_entry.id   AF-A0A316BUR3-F1
#
_cell.length_a   1.000
_cell.length_b   1.000
_cell.length_c   1.000
_cell.angle_alpha   90.00
_cell.angle_beta   90.00
_cell.angle_gamma   90.00
#
_symmetry.space_group_name_H-M   'P 1'
#
loop_
_entity.id
_entity.type
_entity.pdbx_description
1 polymer ?
#
loop_
_entity_poly.entity_id
_entity_poly.type
_entity_poly.pdbx_seq_one_letter_code
_entity_poly.pdbx_strand_id
1 'polypeptide(L)'
;MNRKVVIAVSSGLILLVAVLAFFVLQKKFGFREMAIFPTETYEVYAVNDSIAGGYSTSEIHVANDGSVLANVNIRSGKAYSYAGVGVNLLSVNHRPAAEFFDFDRFDSIEVDVRTGRMQTVEVRILNNDPVYSRAGELLSYRPKTKIVPANMQTKIALADFKTPEWWLAEQGLDKDDYLSYFDRGVILAVVNGEKVMRGIPDEIELKSIRLWRGNKPEEGK
;
A
#
# COMPACT_ATOMS: atom_id res chain seq x y z
N MET A 1 30.38 51.39 12.46
CA MET A 1 30.57 49.95 12.17
C MET A 1 31.24 49.80 10.80
N ASN A 2 32.30 49.01 10.70
CA ASN A 2 33.14 48.96 9.50
C ASN A 2 32.36 48.31 8.34
N ARG A 3 32.31 48.92 7.14
CA ARG A 3 31.48 48.46 6.01
C ARG A 3 31.71 46.99 5.66
N LYS A 4 32.95 46.51 5.83
CA LYS A 4 33.35 45.11 5.66
C LYS A 4 32.69 44.15 6.66
N VAL A 5 32.50 44.60 7.91
CA VAL A 5 31.84 43.82 8.97
C VAL A 5 30.34 43.70 8.70
N VAL A 6 29.70 44.79 8.24
CA VAL A 6 28.27 44.76 7.87
C VAL A 6 28.03 43.81 6.71
N ILE A 7 28.87 43.85 5.66
CA ILE A 7 28.76 42.95 4.52
C ILE A 7 28.98 41.49 4.94
N ALA A 8 30.01 41.20 5.75
CA ALA A 8 30.29 39.84 6.20
C ALA A 8 29.13 39.26 7.04
N VAL A 9 28.55 40.05 7.94
CA VAL A 9 27.40 39.62 8.77
C VAL A 9 26.16 39.40 7.90
N SER A 10 25.84 40.32 6.96
CA SER A 10 24.71 40.16 6.05
C SER A 10 24.85 38.95 5.12
N SER A 11 26.05 38.71 4.57
CA SER A 11 26.33 37.53 3.74
C SER A 11 26.22 36.23 4.53
N GLY A 12 26.70 36.19 5.78
CA GLY A 12 26.56 35.05 6.67
C GLY A 12 25.09 34.74 7.00
N LEU A 13 24.28 35.77 7.25
CA LEU A 13 22.86 35.61 7.53
C LEU A 13 22.08 35.10 6.31
N ILE A 14 22.36 35.63 5.12
CA ILE A 14 21.73 35.16 3.87
C ILE A 14 22.09 33.70 3.60
N LEU A 15 23.36 33.32 3.79
CA LEU A 15 23.79 31.93 3.62
C LEU A 15 23.07 31.01 4.61
N LEU A 16 22.95 31.42 5.87
CA LEU A 16 22.22 30.63 6.89
C LEU A 16 20.75 30.44 6.51
N VAL A 17 20.07 31.51 6.06
CA VAL A 17 18.68 31.43 5.60
C VAL A 17 18.55 30.51 4.38
N ALA A 18 19.46 30.61 3.41
CA ALA A 18 19.46 29.75 2.23
C ALA A 18 19.68 28.27 2.59
N VAL A 19 20.58 27.98 3.53
CA VAL A 19 20.83 26.61 4.02
C VAL A 19 19.61 26.05 4.76
N LEU A 20 18.99 26.84 5.64
CA LEU A 20 17.76 26.44 6.34
C LEU A 20 16.62 26.21 5.36
N ALA A 21 16.43 27.11 4.39
CA ALA A 21 15.44 26.96 3.34
C ALA A 21 15.69 25.69 2.51
N PHE A 22 16.94 25.40 2.16
CA PHE A 22 17.32 24.17 1.46
C PHE A 22 16.95 22.91 2.26
N PHE A 23 17.26 22.85 3.56
CA PHE A 23 16.88 21.71 4.39
C PHE A 23 15.37 21.55 4.55
N VAL A 24 14.62 22.65 4.66
CA VAL A 24 13.16 22.63 4.71
C VAL A 24 12.58 22.13 3.38
N LEU A 25 13.11 22.61 2.26
CA LEU A 25 12.70 22.17 0.92
C LEU A 25 13.05 20.70 0.69
N GLN A 26 14.23 20.23 1.06
CA GLN A 26 14.60 18.81 1.01
C GLN A 26 13.70 17.95 1.88
N LYS A 27 13.35 18.41 3.10
CA LYS A 27 12.42 17.66 3.96
C LYS A 27 11.02 17.54 3.33
N LYS A 28 10.56 18.56 2.60
CA LYS A 28 9.22 18.64 2.02
C LYS A 28 9.10 18.04 0.60
N PHE A 29 10.14 18.18 -0.22
CA PHE A 29 10.15 17.80 -1.63
C PHE A 29 11.24 16.79 -1.99
N GLY A 30 12.05 16.36 -1.02
CA GLY A 30 13.06 15.35 -1.22
C GLY A 30 12.44 14.02 -1.61
N PHE A 31 13.17 13.29 -2.45
CA PHE A 31 12.85 11.93 -2.82
C PHE A 31 12.83 11.02 -1.58
N ARG A 32 11.80 10.18 -1.46
CA ARG A 32 11.77 9.14 -0.43
C ARG A 32 11.39 7.82 -1.07
N GLU A 33 12.19 6.81 -0.77
CA GLU A 33 11.88 5.41 -1.03
C GLU A 33 11.70 4.71 0.32
N MET A 34 10.69 3.87 0.42
CA MET A 34 10.49 3.00 1.58
C MET A 34 10.08 1.61 1.12
N ALA A 35 10.83 0.59 1.53
CA ALA A 35 10.41 -0.78 1.38
C ALA A 35 9.40 -1.15 2.48
N ILE A 36 8.24 -1.65 2.08
CA ILE A 36 7.28 -2.32 2.97
C ILE A 36 7.62 -3.81 3.00
N PHE A 37 7.93 -4.38 1.84
CA PHE A 37 8.33 -5.77 1.66
C PHE A 37 9.41 -5.86 0.56
N PRO A 38 10.43 -6.74 0.67
CA PRO A 38 10.72 -7.64 1.79
C PRO A 38 11.41 -6.90 2.94
N THR A 39 10.78 -6.86 4.12
CA THR A 39 11.37 -6.36 5.37
C THR A 39 10.82 -7.19 6.54
N GLU A 40 11.58 -7.28 7.65
CA GLU A 40 11.07 -7.87 8.91
C GLU A 40 10.25 -6.86 9.74
N THR A 41 10.05 -5.65 9.22
CA THR A 41 9.37 -4.58 9.96
C THR A 41 7.88 -4.88 10.12
N TYR A 42 7.24 -5.40 9.08
CA TYR A 42 5.80 -5.65 9.06
C TYR A 42 5.51 -7.15 8.96
N GLU A 43 4.48 -7.58 9.69
CA GLU A 43 4.02 -8.96 9.65
C GLU A 43 3.31 -9.26 8.33
N VAL A 44 3.71 -10.34 7.66
CA VAL A 44 3.09 -10.84 6.43
C VAL A 44 2.27 -12.08 6.76
N TYR A 45 1.03 -12.15 6.26
CA TYR A 45 0.08 -13.20 6.59
C TYR A 45 -0.84 -13.53 5.41
N ALA A 46 -1.47 -14.71 5.45
CA ALA A 46 -2.45 -15.12 4.46
C ALA A 46 -3.77 -14.36 4.65
N VAL A 47 -4.34 -13.82 3.57
CA VAL A 47 -5.67 -13.20 3.58
C VAL A 47 -6.64 -13.99 2.72
N ASN A 48 -7.89 -14.07 3.16
CA ASN A 48 -8.98 -14.70 2.41
C ASN A 48 -10.35 -14.16 2.83
N ASP A 49 -11.37 -14.52 2.08
CA ASP A 49 -12.75 -14.09 2.27
C ASP A 49 -13.52 -14.83 3.39
N SER A 50 -12.87 -15.69 4.19
CA SER A 50 -13.55 -16.47 5.23
C SER A 50 -14.24 -15.60 6.28
N ILE A 51 -13.64 -14.47 6.67
CA ILE A 51 -14.23 -13.51 7.61
C ILE A 51 -15.52 -12.89 7.07
N ALA A 52 -15.68 -12.83 5.74
CA ALA A 52 -16.91 -12.39 5.07
C ALA A 52 -17.89 -13.56 4.82
N GLY A 53 -17.60 -14.76 5.32
CA GLY A 53 -18.35 -15.99 5.05
C GLY A 53 -18.10 -16.57 3.66
N GLY A 54 -16.95 -16.28 3.06
CA GLY A 54 -16.47 -16.91 1.83
C GLY A 54 -15.78 -18.24 2.06
N TYR A 55 -15.35 -18.88 0.97
CA TYR A 55 -14.76 -20.23 0.96
C TYR A 55 -13.41 -20.27 0.26
N SER A 56 -12.86 -19.12 -0.12
CA SER A 56 -11.56 -19.06 -0.76
C SER A 56 -10.46 -19.34 0.26
N THR A 57 -9.37 -19.96 -0.17
CA THR A 57 -8.25 -20.32 0.72
C THR A 57 -6.98 -19.61 0.29
N SER A 58 -6.14 -19.29 1.26
CA SER A 58 -4.76 -18.83 1.06
C SER A 58 -3.88 -19.48 2.12
N GLU A 59 -2.75 -20.03 1.69
CA GLU A 59 -1.68 -20.51 2.54
C GLU A 59 -0.38 -19.87 2.06
N ILE A 60 0.41 -19.28 2.98
CA ILE A 60 1.65 -18.58 2.63
C ILE A 60 2.89 -19.33 3.10
N HIS A 61 3.93 -19.26 2.28
CA HIS A 61 5.27 -19.74 2.62
C HIS A 61 6.30 -18.70 2.20
N VAL A 62 7.32 -18.48 3.04
CA VAL A 62 8.46 -17.62 2.69
C VAL A 62 9.43 -18.46 1.87
N ALA A 63 9.75 -18.00 0.66
CA ALA A 63 10.71 -18.65 -0.22
C ALA A 63 12.15 -18.32 0.21
N ASN A 64 13.11 -19.12 -0.28
CA ASN A 64 14.53 -18.95 0.06
C ASN A 64 15.13 -17.61 -0.40
N ASP A 65 14.53 -16.98 -1.42
CA ASP A 65 14.95 -15.67 -1.92
C ASP A 65 14.31 -14.49 -1.15
N GLY A 66 13.55 -14.78 -0.08
CA GLY A 66 12.86 -13.79 0.75
C GLY A 66 11.51 -13.32 0.21
N SER A 67 11.06 -13.83 -0.95
CA SER A 67 9.70 -13.60 -1.45
C SER A 67 8.66 -14.40 -0.65
N VAL A 68 7.39 -14.02 -0.76
CA VAL A 68 6.26 -14.76 -0.15
C VAL A 68 5.41 -15.38 -1.24
N LEU A 69 5.29 -16.70 -1.21
CA LEU A 69 4.42 -17.46 -2.08
C LEU A 69 3.10 -17.75 -1.37
N ALA A 70 1.98 -17.29 -1.94
CA ALA A 70 0.63 -17.66 -1.51
C ALA A 70 0.03 -18.69 -2.47
N ASN A 71 -0.25 -19.88 -1.95
CA ASN A 71 -1.09 -20.86 -2.62
C ASN A 71 -2.55 -20.46 -2.42
N VAL A 72 -3.24 -20.07 -3.49
CA VAL A 72 -4.62 -19.55 -3.44
C VAL A 72 -5.60 -20.46 -4.19
N ASN A 73 -6.81 -20.57 -3.68
CA ASN A 73 -7.92 -21.21 -4.40
C ASN A 73 -9.18 -20.36 -4.24
N ILE A 74 -9.53 -19.63 -5.30
CA ILE A 74 -10.69 -18.74 -5.28
C ILE A 74 -11.95 -19.56 -5.51
N ARG A 75 -12.86 -19.56 -4.54
CA ARG A 75 -14.10 -20.35 -4.61
C ARG A 75 -15.32 -19.49 -4.92
N SER A 76 -16.30 -20.11 -5.57
CA SER A 76 -17.64 -19.55 -5.72
C SER A 76 -18.40 -19.59 -4.39
N GLY A 77 -19.47 -18.81 -4.28
CA GLY A 77 -20.30 -18.71 -3.07
C GLY A 77 -20.40 -17.30 -2.50
N LYS A 78 -19.53 -16.38 -2.97
CA LYS A 78 -19.62 -14.95 -2.72
C LYS A 78 -19.49 -14.15 -4.01
N ALA A 79 -20.09 -12.95 -3.99
CA ALA A 79 -19.99 -12.00 -5.08
C ALA A 79 -18.53 -11.51 -5.24
N TYR A 80 -17.87 -11.20 -4.12
CA TYR A 80 -16.52 -10.65 -4.06
C TYR A 80 -15.58 -11.59 -3.32
N SER A 81 -15.32 -12.75 -3.93
CA SER A 81 -14.37 -13.72 -3.39
C SER A 81 -12.93 -13.22 -3.51
N TYR A 82 -12.15 -13.38 -2.45
CA TYR A 82 -10.74 -13.00 -2.46
C TYR A 82 -9.83 -13.95 -1.66
N ALA A 83 -8.58 -14.07 -2.10
CA ALA A 83 -7.47 -14.70 -1.37
C ALA A 83 -6.11 -14.16 -1.84
N GLY A 84 -5.11 -14.15 -0.95
CA GLY A 84 -3.76 -13.69 -1.28
C GLY A 84 -2.91 -13.39 -0.05
N VAL A 85 -2.05 -12.37 -0.16
CA VAL A 85 -1.09 -11.97 0.87
C VAL A 85 -1.49 -10.63 1.47
N GLY A 86 -1.46 -10.52 2.80
CA GLY A 86 -1.62 -9.27 3.55
C GLY A 86 -0.34 -8.89 4.29
N VAL A 87 -0.11 -7.59 4.41
CA VAL A 87 0.94 -6.98 5.24
C VAL A 87 0.25 -6.13 6.30
N ASN A 88 0.46 -6.48 7.58
CA ASN A 88 -0.14 -5.80 8.72
C ASN A 88 0.67 -4.55 9.07
N LEU A 89 0.18 -3.38 8.69
CA LEU A 89 0.87 -2.11 8.92
C LEU A 89 0.77 -1.65 10.37
N LEU A 90 -0.10 -2.27 11.18
CA LEU A 90 -0.23 -2.04 12.61
C LEU A 90 0.60 -3.01 13.47
N SER A 91 1.37 -3.90 12.85
CA SER A 91 2.33 -4.80 13.52
C SER A 91 3.74 -4.42 13.09
N VAL A 92 4.42 -3.62 13.92
CA VAL A 92 5.78 -3.12 13.65
C VAL A 92 6.77 -3.83 14.56
N ASN A 93 7.69 -4.60 13.98
CA ASN A 93 8.64 -5.46 14.68
C ASN A 93 7.94 -6.39 15.69
N HIS A 94 6.84 -7.02 15.26
CA HIS A 94 5.98 -7.88 16.08
C HIS A 94 5.35 -7.21 17.31
N ARG A 95 5.15 -5.88 17.25
CA ARG A 95 4.47 -5.10 18.30
C ARG A 95 3.36 -4.25 17.71
N PRO A 96 2.27 -3.99 18.47
CA PRO A 96 1.25 -3.05 18.03
C PRO A 96 1.83 -1.67 17.76
N ALA A 97 1.54 -1.11 16.60
CA ALA A 97 1.88 0.27 16.26
C ALA A 97 1.05 1.25 17.12
N ALA A 98 1.67 2.37 17.49
CA ALA A 98 0.98 3.43 18.25
C ALA A 98 0.06 4.28 17.36
N GLU A 99 0.38 4.37 16.07
CA GLU A 99 -0.31 5.20 15.09
C GLU A 99 -0.59 4.38 13.83
N PHE A 100 -1.53 4.86 13.00
CA PHE A 100 -1.79 4.29 11.69
C PHE A 100 -0.62 4.55 10.73
N PHE A 101 -0.54 3.76 9.66
CA PHE A 101 0.43 4.00 8.61
C PHE A 101 -0.01 5.16 7.71
N ASP A 102 0.84 6.17 7.59
CA ASP A 102 0.57 7.38 6.81
C ASP A 102 1.11 7.27 5.37
N PHE A 103 0.21 6.89 4.45
CA PHE A 103 0.48 6.83 3.01
C PHE A 103 0.54 8.21 2.35
N ASP A 104 -0.03 9.28 2.93
CA ASP A 104 0.00 10.64 2.36
C ASP A 104 1.42 11.23 2.31
N ARG A 105 2.37 10.55 2.96
CA ARG A 105 3.81 10.86 2.86
C ARG A 105 4.43 10.47 1.52
N PHE A 106 3.73 9.71 0.69
CA PHE A 106 4.18 9.15 -0.58
C PHE A 106 3.22 9.52 -1.71
N ASP A 107 3.66 9.33 -2.95
CA ASP A 107 2.86 9.61 -4.16
C ASP A 107 2.43 8.33 -4.87
N SER A 108 3.17 7.23 -4.69
CA SER A 108 2.93 5.98 -5.40
C SER A 108 3.39 4.74 -4.62
N ILE A 109 2.75 3.61 -4.96
CA ILE A 109 3.13 2.27 -4.53
C ILE A 109 3.65 1.52 -5.74
N GLU A 110 4.77 0.84 -5.59
CA GLU A 110 5.29 -0.09 -6.57
C GLU A 110 5.19 -1.51 -6.01
N VAL A 111 4.64 -2.42 -6.82
CA VAL A 111 4.49 -3.83 -6.48
C VAL A 111 5.18 -4.69 -7.53
N ASP A 112 5.89 -5.72 -7.10
CA ASP A 112 6.40 -6.79 -7.97
C ASP A 112 5.75 -8.10 -7.53
N VAL A 113 4.88 -8.60 -8.41
CA VAL A 113 4.02 -9.76 -8.13
C VAL A 113 4.05 -10.69 -9.33
N ARG A 114 4.27 -11.98 -9.08
CA ARG A 114 4.10 -13.04 -10.08
C ARG A 114 2.94 -13.95 -9.73
N THR A 115 2.37 -14.57 -10.74
CA THR A 115 1.24 -15.47 -10.60
C THR A 115 1.41 -16.67 -11.52
N GLY A 116 0.81 -17.81 -11.16
CA GLY A 116 0.86 -19.00 -12.00
C GLY A 116 -0.04 -18.88 -13.24
N ARG A 117 -1.32 -18.53 -13.05
CA ARG A 117 -2.34 -18.50 -14.13
C ARG A 117 -3.05 -17.15 -14.25
N MET A 118 -3.32 -16.49 -13.13
CA MET A 118 -3.96 -15.17 -13.08
C MET A 118 -3.17 -14.16 -13.91
N GLN A 119 -3.87 -13.32 -14.68
CA GLN A 119 -3.23 -12.27 -15.48
C GLN A 119 -3.16 -10.93 -14.74
N THR A 120 -3.95 -10.78 -13.68
CA THR A 120 -4.03 -9.56 -12.88
C THR A 120 -4.14 -9.89 -11.40
N VAL A 121 -3.70 -8.96 -10.58
CA VAL A 121 -3.88 -8.96 -9.12
C VAL A 121 -4.54 -7.65 -8.70
N GLU A 122 -5.24 -7.67 -7.58
CA GLU A 122 -5.73 -6.47 -6.93
C GLU A 122 -4.78 -6.08 -5.79
N VAL A 123 -4.25 -4.87 -5.86
CA VAL A 123 -3.58 -4.21 -4.73
C VAL A 123 -4.65 -3.48 -3.93
N ARG A 124 -4.72 -3.75 -2.62
CA ARG A 124 -5.74 -3.23 -1.71
C ARG A 124 -5.10 -2.59 -0.49
N ILE A 125 -5.47 -1.35 -0.21
CA ILE A 125 -5.14 -0.65 1.04
C ILE A 125 -6.42 -0.61 1.87
N LEU A 126 -6.40 -1.18 3.08
CA LEU A 126 -7.48 -1.04 4.05
C LEU A 126 -7.16 0.13 4.97
N ASN A 127 -8.06 1.12 4.99
CA ASN A 127 -7.90 2.33 5.79
C ASN A 127 -8.96 2.40 6.89
N ASN A 128 -8.60 2.99 8.02
CA ASN A 128 -9.55 3.28 9.08
C ASN A 128 -10.37 4.53 8.74
N ASP A 129 -11.58 4.33 8.22
CA ASP A 129 -12.59 5.37 8.05
C ASP A 129 -13.20 5.73 9.43
N PRO A 130 -13.12 6.99 9.90
CA PRO A 130 -13.64 7.39 11.21
C PRO A 130 -15.16 7.20 11.36
N VAL A 131 -15.89 7.12 10.26
CA VAL A 131 -17.36 7.02 10.26
C VAL A 131 -17.80 5.56 10.26
N TYR A 132 -17.17 4.73 9.42
CA TYR A 132 -17.64 3.37 9.15
C TYR A 132 -16.78 2.27 9.77
N SER A 133 -15.50 2.54 10.06
CA SER A 133 -14.58 1.53 10.57
C SER A 133 -14.68 1.35 12.08
N ARG A 134 -14.60 0.09 12.51
CA ARG A 134 -14.59 -0.36 13.90
C ARG A 134 -13.29 -1.10 14.18
N ALA A 135 -12.64 -0.73 15.29
CA ALA A 135 -11.36 -1.32 15.67
C ALA A 135 -11.48 -2.84 15.85
N GLY A 136 -10.59 -3.60 15.21
CA GLY A 136 -10.61 -5.07 15.26
C GLY A 136 -11.60 -5.73 14.30
N GLU A 137 -12.47 -4.97 13.63
CA GLU A 137 -13.40 -5.51 12.63
C GLU A 137 -12.89 -5.25 11.22
N LEU A 138 -12.11 -6.20 10.69
CA LEU A 138 -11.41 -6.07 9.40
C LEU A 138 -12.32 -5.63 8.23
N LEU A 139 -13.55 -6.16 8.18
CA LEU A 139 -14.51 -5.88 7.11
C LEU A 139 -15.09 -4.46 7.14
N SER A 140 -14.98 -3.77 8.28
CA SER A 140 -15.44 -2.38 8.41
C SER A 140 -14.42 -1.36 7.89
N TYR A 141 -13.18 -1.77 7.65
CA TYR A 141 -12.16 -0.90 7.07
C TYR A 141 -12.48 -0.58 5.63
N ARG A 142 -12.24 0.67 5.24
CA ARG A 142 -12.52 1.15 3.89
C ARG A 142 -11.41 0.73 2.93
N PRO A 143 -11.72 -0.09 1.92
CA PRO A 143 -10.75 -0.48 0.93
C PRO A 143 -10.54 0.64 -0.09
N LYS A 144 -9.29 0.80 -0.49
CA LYS A 144 -8.86 1.51 -1.69
C LYS A 144 -8.13 0.50 -2.55
N THR A 145 -8.66 0.20 -3.73
CA THR A 145 -8.17 -0.90 -4.57
C THR A 145 -7.70 -0.40 -5.94
N LYS A 146 -6.76 -1.16 -6.51
CA LYS A 146 -6.32 -1.01 -7.90
C LYS A 146 -5.98 -2.39 -8.47
N ILE A 147 -6.54 -2.70 -9.63
CA ILE A 147 -6.15 -3.88 -10.40
C ILE A 147 -4.93 -3.53 -11.24
N VAL A 148 -3.93 -4.42 -11.21
CA VAL A 148 -2.67 -4.30 -11.96
C VAL A 148 -2.34 -5.61 -12.68
N PRO A 149 -1.61 -5.54 -13.80
CA PRO A 149 -1.08 -6.74 -14.45
C PRO A 149 -0.19 -7.52 -13.48
N ALA A 150 -0.31 -8.85 -13.52
CA ALA A 150 0.63 -9.73 -12.84
C ALA A 150 1.88 -9.97 -13.70
N ASN A 151 2.90 -10.59 -13.12
CA ASN A 151 4.16 -10.98 -13.77
C ASN A 151 5.02 -9.82 -14.27
N MET A 152 4.81 -8.62 -13.71
CA MET A 152 5.65 -7.46 -13.95
C MET A 152 5.64 -6.53 -12.74
N GLN A 153 6.71 -5.75 -12.59
CA GLN A 153 6.77 -4.67 -11.63
C GLN A 153 5.86 -3.52 -12.10
N THR A 154 4.96 -3.08 -11.24
CA THR A 154 3.98 -2.03 -11.55
C THR A 154 4.02 -0.94 -10.51
N LYS A 155 4.22 0.30 -10.96
CA LYS A 155 4.13 1.51 -10.14
C LYS A 155 2.75 2.15 -10.32
N ILE A 156 2.08 2.44 -9.21
CA ILE A 156 0.69 2.87 -9.11
C ILE A 156 0.65 4.19 -8.36
N ALA A 157 0.07 5.24 -8.93
CA ALA A 157 -0.16 6.47 -8.17
C ALA A 157 -1.20 6.21 -7.07
N LEU A 158 -0.99 6.74 -5.87
CA LEU A 158 -1.97 6.61 -4.78
C LEU A 158 -3.35 7.18 -5.18
N ALA A 159 -3.35 8.23 -6.01
CA ALA A 159 -4.56 8.84 -6.57
C ALA A 159 -5.37 7.89 -7.49
N ASP A 160 -4.76 6.82 -8.01
CA ASP A 160 -5.44 5.88 -8.90
C ASP A 160 -6.27 4.82 -8.17
N PHE A 161 -6.08 4.68 -6.86
CA PHE A 161 -6.85 3.74 -6.04
C PHE A 161 -8.26 4.28 -5.77
N LYS A 162 -9.26 3.40 -5.82
CA LYS A 162 -10.67 3.77 -5.66
C LYS A 162 -11.34 2.92 -4.59
N THR A 163 -12.39 3.45 -3.96
CA THR A 163 -13.23 2.61 -3.13
C THR A 163 -14.11 1.73 -4.05
N PRO A 164 -14.05 0.40 -3.91
CA PRO A 164 -14.82 -0.49 -4.77
C PRO A 164 -16.32 -0.42 -4.44
N GLU A 165 -17.15 -0.59 -5.47
CA GLU A 165 -18.62 -0.46 -5.39
C GLU A 165 -19.25 -1.40 -4.36
N TRP A 166 -18.67 -2.60 -4.19
CA TRP A 166 -19.18 -3.58 -3.23
C TRP A 166 -19.14 -3.09 -1.79
N TRP A 167 -18.09 -2.35 -1.43
CA TRP A 167 -17.96 -1.83 -0.08
C TRP A 167 -18.96 -0.69 0.14
N LEU A 168 -19.15 0.17 -0.87
CA LEU A 168 -20.16 1.22 -0.82
C LEU A 168 -21.55 0.62 -0.62
N ALA A 169 -21.90 -0.43 -1.38
CA ALA A 169 -23.17 -1.13 -1.24
C ALA A 169 -23.34 -1.78 0.15
N GLU A 170 -22.29 -2.38 0.70
CA GLU A 170 -22.31 -2.95 2.06
C GLU A 170 -22.51 -1.89 3.15
N GLN A 171 -22.01 -0.67 2.94
CA GLN A 171 -22.24 0.47 3.83
C GLN A 171 -23.56 1.22 3.56
N GLY A 172 -24.35 0.80 2.56
CA GLY A 172 -25.58 1.49 2.17
C GLY A 172 -25.35 2.86 1.53
N LEU A 173 -24.22 3.04 0.84
CA LEU A 173 -23.83 4.28 0.18
C LEU A 173 -24.05 4.19 -1.33
N ASP A 174 -24.74 5.18 -1.90
CA ASP A 174 -24.99 5.26 -3.33
C ASP A 174 -23.75 5.73 -4.14
N LYS A 175 -22.83 6.44 -3.49
CA LYS A 175 -21.64 7.02 -4.13
C LYS A 175 -20.46 7.15 -3.16
N ASP A 176 -19.25 7.15 -3.74
CA ASP A 176 -18.01 7.47 -3.03
C ASP A 176 -18.02 8.96 -2.60
N ASP A 177 -17.59 9.23 -1.37
CA ASP A 177 -17.34 10.60 -0.87
C ASP A 177 -15.96 11.14 -1.27
N TYR A 178 -15.16 10.32 -1.95
CA TYR A 178 -13.80 10.60 -2.43
C TYR A 178 -12.75 10.80 -1.34
N LEU A 179 -13.08 10.57 -0.07
CA LEU A 179 -12.12 10.61 1.02
C LEU A 179 -11.21 9.37 0.96
N SER A 180 -9.89 9.58 1.00
CA SER A 180 -8.89 8.51 0.89
C SER A 180 -8.64 7.81 2.22
N TYR A 181 -8.48 8.61 3.29
CA TYR A 181 -7.98 8.21 4.60
C TYR A 181 -6.63 7.50 4.54
N PHE A 182 -5.77 7.91 3.61
CA PHE A 182 -4.44 7.33 3.41
C PHE A 182 -3.48 7.62 4.56
N ASP A 183 -3.75 8.65 5.37
CA ASP A 183 -3.10 8.88 6.66
C ASP A 183 -3.45 7.81 7.72
N ARG A 184 -4.40 6.91 7.43
CA ARG A 184 -4.95 5.92 8.36
C ARG A 184 -4.88 4.48 7.85
N GLY A 185 -3.76 4.14 7.21
CA GLY A 185 -3.49 2.80 6.68
C GLY A 185 -3.40 1.73 7.77
N VAL A 186 -4.09 0.61 7.56
CA VAL A 186 -4.14 -0.53 8.48
C VAL A 186 -3.48 -1.76 7.87
N ILE A 187 -3.87 -2.13 6.65
CA ILE A 187 -3.36 -3.30 5.94
C ILE A 187 -3.10 -2.93 4.49
N LEU A 188 -2.02 -3.48 3.95
CA LEU A 188 -1.77 -3.51 2.52
C LEU A 188 -1.82 -4.96 2.06
N ALA A 189 -2.62 -5.26 1.04
CA ALA A 189 -2.80 -6.62 0.55
C ALA A 189 -2.66 -6.72 -0.96
N VAL A 190 -2.20 -7.88 -1.41
CA VAL A 190 -2.21 -8.30 -2.82
C VAL A 190 -3.06 -9.56 -2.89
N VAL A 191 -4.19 -9.46 -3.57
CA VAL A 191 -5.16 -10.56 -3.72
C VAL A 191 -5.41 -10.84 -5.21
N ASN A 192 -6.14 -11.91 -5.50
CA ASN A 192 -6.56 -12.21 -6.86
C ASN A 192 -7.23 -11.01 -7.55
N GLY A 193 -6.90 -10.81 -8.82
CA GLY A 193 -7.53 -9.79 -9.65
C GLY A 193 -8.81 -10.29 -10.32
N GLU A 194 -9.06 -9.79 -11.52
CA GLU A 194 -10.23 -10.15 -12.31
C GLU A 194 -10.03 -11.47 -13.09
N LYS A 195 -11.15 -12.05 -13.54
CA LYS A 195 -11.18 -13.19 -14.49
C LYS A 195 -10.42 -14.43 -14.00
N VAL A 196 -10.40 -14.66 -12.69
CA VAL A 196 -9.76 -15.84 -12.09
C VAL A 196 -10.56 -17.13 -12.35
N MET A 197 -9.85 -18.22 -12.57
CA MET A 197 -10.46 -19.56 -12.71
C MET A 197 -10.87 -20.08 -11.34
N ARG A 198 -12.17 -19.97 -11.02
CA ARG A 198 -12.70 -20.39 -9.73
C ARG A 198 -12.58 -21.91 -9.53
N GLY A 199 -12.20 -22.33 -8.33
CA GLY A 199 -12.03 -23.73 -7.95
C GLY A 199 -10.73 -24.38 -8.42
N ILE A 200 -9.92 -23.67 -9.19
CA ILE A 200 -8.61 -24.11 -9.66
C ILE A 200 -7.53 -23.42 -8.82
N PRO A 201 -6.65 -24.17 -8.14
CA PRO A 201 -5.53 -23.60 -7.41
C PRO A 201 -4.60 -22.78 -8.33
N ASP A 202 -4.08 -21.70 -7.78
CA ASP A 202 -3.11 -20.83 -8.40
C ASP A 202 -2.18 -20.26 -7.33
N GLU A 203 -1.16 -19.53 -7.76
CA GLU A 203 -0.12 -18.97 -6.88
C GLU A 203 -0.05 -17.44 -7.05
N ILE A 204 0.25 -16.74 -5.96
CA ILE A 204 0.65 -15.33 -5.93
C ILE A 204 2.00 -15.26 -5.23
N GLU A 205 3.07 -14.97 -5.98
CA GLU A 205 4.40 -14.71 -5.45
C GLU A 205 4.57 -13.19 -5.29
N LEU A 206 4.55 -12.72 -4.05
CA LEU A 206 4.88 -11.34 -3.70
C LEU A 206 6.39 -11.20 -3.56
N LYS A 207 7.02 -10.41 -4.43
CA LYS A 207 8.47 -10.16 -4.40
C LYS A 207 8.82 -8.87 -3.69
N SER A 208 8.09 -7.78 -3.97
CA SER A 208 8.35 -6.50 -3.30
C SER A 208 7.12 -5.61 -3.25
N ILE A 209 7.11 -4.76 -2.23
CA ILE A 209 6.23 -3.60 -2.12
C ILE A 209 7.09 -2.42 -1.68
N ARG A 210 7.10 -1.36 -2.50
CA ARG A 210 7.83 -0.12 -2.24
C ARG A 210 6.91 1.08 -2.32
N LEU A 211 7.21 2.10 -1.53
CA LEU A 211 6.53 3.39 -1.55
C LEU A 211 7.51 4.46 -2.02
N TRP A 212 7.03 5.37 -2.85
CA TRP A 212 7.83 6.42 -3.46
C TRP A 212 7.21 7.79 -3.26
N ARG A 213 8.03 8.77 -2.86
CA ARG A 213 7.74 10.20 -2.89
C ARG A 213 8.70 10.88 -3.86
N GLY A 214 8.16 11.68 -4.77
CA GLY A 214 8.89 12.31 -5.86
C GLY A 214 9.03 11.35 -7.06
N ASN A 215 8.61 11.80 -8.23
CA ASN A 215 8.74 11.02 -9.46
C ASN A 215 10.22 10.84 -9.83
N LYS A 216 10.69 9.59 -9.90
CA LYS A 216 11.45 9.17 -11.07
C LYS A 216 10.43 8.63 -12.07
N PRO A 217 10.12 9.35 -13.16
CA PRO A 217 9.72 8.66 -14.37
C PRO A 217 10.89 7.75 -14.73
N GLU A 218 10.63 6.47 -14.95
CA GLU A 218 11.60 5.67 -15.68
C GLU A 218 11.71 6.28 -17.07
N GLU A 219 12.86 6.88 -17.38
CA GLU A 219 13.26 7.09 -18.75
C GLU A 219 13.39 5.71 -19.38
N GLY A 220 12.41 5.35 -20.22
CA GLY A 220 12.53 4.22 -21.11
C GLY A 220 13.80 4.37 -21.95
N LYS A 221 14.62 3.33 -21.95
CA LYS A 221 15.59 3.04 -23.00
C LYS A 221 15.23 1.71 -23.63
#